data_AF-A0A921UL97-F1
#
_entry.id   AF-A0A921UL97-F1
#
_cell.length_a   1.000
_cell.length_b   1.000
_cell.length_c   1.000
_cell.angle_alpha   90.00
_cell.angle_beta   90.00
_cell.angle_gamma   90.00
#
_symmetry.space_group_name_H-M   'P 1'
#
loop_
_entity.id
_entity.type
_entity.pdbx_description
1 polymer ?
#
loop_
_entity_poly.entity_id
_entity_poly.type
_entity_poly.pdbx_seq_one_letter_code
_entity_poly.pdbx_strand_id
1 'polypeptide(L)'
;MYILQWTHHGDWILPFAGQAYYDAELEAWVGLAGDRDSAGYLCSCDVPPVAAELTNPPPSWKLGLNKMFSKESELHRGAKLIHMGDSKFCLVESLFHEDDPTSKIELCDHCPARRCRVLHMTTFGLKYNKAGNLQITLRQAQACMMFKRPHDFTEPSLEPLAFWI
;
A
#
# COMPACT_ATOMS: atom_id res chain seq x y z
N MET A 1 -30.18 -22.54 6.31
CA MET A 1 -28.72 -22.55 6.06
C MET A 1 -28.46 -21.47 5.03
N TYR A 2 -27.89 -20.33 5.43
CA TYR A 2 -27.55 -19.26 4.48
C TYR A 2 -26.17 -19.57 3.90
N ILE A 3 -26.10 -19.67 2.57
CA ILE A 3 -24.84 -19.84 1.86
C ILE A 3 -24.28 -18.43 1.67
N LEU A 4 -23.14 -18.14 2.30
CA LEU A 4 -22.41 -16.89 2.06
C LEU A 4 -21.75 -17.02 0.68
N GLN A 5 -22.25 -16.26 -0.29
CA GLN A 5 -21.70 -16.19 -1.64
C GLN A 5 -21.16 -14.79 -1.90
N TRP A 6 -19.95 -14.73 -2.45
CA TRP A 6 -19.39 -13.48 -2.96
C TRP A 6 -20.32 -12.90 -4.02
N THR A 7 -20.77 -11.67 -3.81
CA THR A 7 -21.63 -10.93 -4.73
C THR A 7 -20.85 -9.72 -5.22
N HIS A 8 -20.86 -9.49 -6.53
CA HIS A 8 -20.25 -8.30 -7.13
C HIS A 8 -21.13 -7.08 -6.86
N HIS A 9 -20.56 -6.01 -6.32
CA HIS A 9 -21.29 -4.78 -5.98
C HIS A 9 -20.77 -3.60 -6.79
N GLY A 10 -21.58 -3.15 -7.76
CA GLY A 10 -21.27 -2.01 -8.63
C GLY A 10 -20.21 -2.27 -9.69
N ASP A 11 -20.25 -1.52 -10.79
CA ASP A 11 -19.21 -1.53 -11.83
C ASP A 11 -18.26 -0.33 -11.66
N TRP A 12 -17.67 -0.20 -10.46
CA TRP A 12 -16.78 0.91 -10.13
C TRP A 12 -15.36 0.44 -9.85
N ILE A 13 -14.40 1.30 -10.17
CA ILE A 13 -13.00 1.12 -9.79
C ILE A 13 -12.78 1.83 -8.45
N LEU A 14 -12.41 1.07 -7.42
CA LEU A 14 -12.08 1.64 -6.11
C LEU A 14 -10.76 2.42 -6.16
N PRO A 15 -10.56 3.42 -5.27
CA PRO A 15 -9.44 4.36 -5.37
C PRO A 15 -8.10 3.77 -4.88
N PHE A 16 -7.92 2.44 -4.91
CA PHE A 16 -6.81 1.74 -4.27
C PHE A 16 -5.78 1.21 -5.27
N ALA A 17 -4.50 1.45 -4.99
CA ALA A 17 -3.40 0.71 -5.58
C ALA A 17 -3.29 -0.66 -4.90
N GLY A 18 -4.00 -1.65 -5.44
CA GLY A 18 -3.95 -3.03 -4.97
C GLY A 18 -4.89 -3.29 -3.79
N GLN A 19 -4.35 -3.82 -2.69
CA GLN A 19 -5.15 -4.29 -1.55
C GLN A 19 -5.60 -3.14 -0.65
N ALA A 20 -6.83 -3.24 -0.15
CA ALA A 20 -7.39 -2.39 0.90
C ALA A 20 -7.95 -3.25 2.04
N TYR A 21 -8.05 -2.66 3.22
CA TYR A 21 -8.50 -3.33 4.44
C TYR A 21 -9.69 -2.58 5.01
N TYR A 22 -10.70 -3.33 5.44
CA TYR A 22 -11.78 -2.75 6.21
C TYR A 22 -11.28 -2.47 7.62
N ASP A 23 -11.46 -1.23 8.07
CA ASP A 23 -11.21 -0.83 9.44
C ASP A 23 -12.53 -0.47 10.14
N ALA A 24 -12.80 -1.15 11.25
CA ALA A 24 -14.06 -1.02 11.96
C ALA A 24 -14.21 0.31 12.72
N GLU A 25 -13.11 0.92 13.17
CA GLU A 25 -13.19 2.20 13.88
C GLU A 25 -13.38 3.37 12.91
N LEU A 26 -12.82 3.24 11.71
CA LEU A 26 -13.03 4.18 10.61
C LEU A 26 -14.32 3.90 9.82
N GLU A 27 -14.93 2.74 10.01
CA GLU A 27 -16.07 2.23 9.24
C GLU A 27 -15.88 2.34 7.73
N ALA A 28 -14.64 2.13 7.26
CA ALA A 28 -14.25 2.38 5.87
C ALA A 28 -13.19 1.38 5.40
N TRP A 29 -13.11 1.21 4.08
CA TRP A 29 -11.97 0.59 3.43
C TRP A 29 -10.79 1.56 3.40
N VAL A 30 -9.59 1.09 3.72
CA VAL A 30 -8.36 1.89 3.72
C VAL A 30 -7.28 1.21 2.89
N GLY A 31 -6.63 1.96 2.02
CA GLY A 31 -5.57 1.44 1.15
C GLY A 31 -4.61 2.52 0.66
N LEU A 32 -3.60 2.10 -0.11
CA LEU A 32 -2.75 3.02 -0.86
C LEU A 32 -3.56 3.65 -1.98
N ALA A 33 -3.40 4.94 -2.25
CA ALA A 33 -4.14 5.61 -3.31
C ALA A 33 -3.68 5.14 -4.71
N GLY A 34 -4.67 4.84 -5.57
CA GLY A 34 -4.47 4.25 -6.90
C GLY A 34 -4.12 5.24 -8.01
N ASP A 35 -4.49 6.50 -7.85
CA ASP A 35 -4.28 7.53 -8.87
C ASP A 35 -2.80 7.99 -8.91
N ARG A 36 -2.31 8.32 -10.11
CA ARG A 36 -0.91 8.70 -10.33
C ARG A 36 -0.50 9.95 -9.55
N ASP A 37 -1.36 10.95 -9.47
CA ASP A 37 -1.07 12.21 -8.78
C ASP A 37 -1.16 12.04 -7.26
N SER A 38 -1.85 11.00 -6.81
CA SER A 38 -1.97 10.59 -5.41
C SER A 38 -0.97 9.52 -4.97
N ALA A 39 0.00 9.16 -5.82
CA ALA A 39 0.95 8.11 -5.51
C ALA A 39 1.69 8.39 -4.19
N GLY A 40 1.74 7.37 -3.32
CA GLY A 40 2.36 7.50 -2.01
C GLY A 40 1.44 7.98 -0.89
N TYR A 41 0.21 8.38 -1.20
CA TYR A 41 -0.80 8.70 -0.20
C TYR A 41 -1.64 7.48 0.17
N LEU A 42 -2.32 7.57 1.32
CA LEU A 42 -3.41 6.66 1.67
C LEU A 42 -4.74 7.26 1.22
N CYS A 43 -5.74 6.43 1.00
CA CYS A 43 -7.12 6.87 0.85
C CYS A 43 -8.04 5.97 1.67
N SER A 44 -9.22 6.50 1.98
CA SER A 44 -10.32 5.72 2.55
C SER A 44 -11.55 5.79 1.63
N CYS A 45 -12.35 4.74 1.64
CA CYS A 45 -13.55 4.61 0.83
C CYS A 45 -14.70 4.04 1.68
N ASP A 46 -15.88 4.64 1.58
CA ASP A 46 -17.04 4.21 2.34
C ASP A 46 -17.47 2.79 1.94
N VAL A 47 -18.05 2.04 2.87
CA VAL A 47 -18.60 0.72 2.57
C VAL A 47 -19.93 0.87 1.82
N PRO A 48 -20.04 0.40 0.57
CA PRO A 48 -21.30 0.48 -0.15
C PRO A 48 -22.37 -0.39 0.52
N PRO A 49 -23.65 0.04 0.54
CA PRO A 49 -24.72 -0.74 1.15
C PRO A 49 -24.94 -2.06 0.39
N VAL A 50 -25.40 -3.10 1.10
CA VAL A 50 -25.61 -4.45 0.55
C VAL A 50 -26.58 -4.47 -0.63
N ALA A 51 -27.54 -3.53 -0.67
CA ALA A 51 -28.51 -3.39 -1.76
C ALA A 51 -28.00 -2.50 -2.92
N ALA A 52 -26.70 -2.23 -3.00
CA ALA A 52 -26.15 -1.41 -4.07
C ALA A 52 -26.31 -2.12 -5.43
N GLU A 53 -27.31 -1.73 -6.20
CA GLU A 53 -27.46 -2.01 -7.62
C GLU A 53 -26.30 -1.44 -8.44
N LEU A 54 -26.04 -2.03 -9.60
CA LEU A 54 -24.98 -1.64 -10.55
C LEU A 54 -25.07 -0.16 -11.00
N THR A 55 -26.26 0.44 -10.91
CA THR A 55 -26.56 1.82 -11.32
C THR A 55 -26.24 2.86 -10.24
N ASN A 56 -25.91 2.42 -9.02
CA ASN A 56 -25.59 3.35 -7.94
C ASN A 56 -24.30 4.14 -8.23
N PRO A 57 -24.18 5.36 -7.67
CA PRO A 57 -22.92 6.09 -7.75
C PRO A 57 -21.80 5.32 -7.03
N PRO A 58 -20.53 5.52 -7.44
CA PRO A 58 -19.40 4.95 -6.72
C PRO A 58 -19.38 5.42 -5.26
N PRO A 59 -18.89 4.59 -4.32
CA PRO A 59 -18.77 4.99 -2.92
C PRO A 59 -17.88 6.24 -2.79
N SER A 60 -18.26 7.12 -1.87
CA SER A 60 -17.45 8.30 -1.57
C SER A 60 -16.09 7.86 -1.03
N TRP A 61 -15.07 8.63 -1.36
CA TRP A 61 -13.72 8.36 -0.91
C TRP A 61 -12.99 9.64 -0.56
N LYS A 62 -11.93 9.50 0.23
CA LYS A 62 -11.15 10.62 0.77
C LYS A 62 -9.67 10.32 0.60
N LEU A 63 -8.93 11.31 0.12
CA LEU A 63 -7.47 11.26 0.12
C LEU A 63 -6.94 11.61 1.51
N GLY A 64 -5.98 10.83 2.00
CA GLY A 64 -5.26 11.12 3.22
C GLY A 64 -4.39 12.38 3.09
N LEU A 65 -4.15 13.04 4.22
CA LEU A 65 -3.41 14.32 4.23
C LEU A 65 -1.89 14.15 4.10
N ASN A 66 -1.37 12.95 4.35
CA ASN A 66 0.06 12.71 4.47
C ASN A 66 0.58 11.85 3.30
N LYS A 67 1.58 12.36 2.58
CA LYS A 67 2.38 11.54 1.65
C LYS A 67 3.27 10.62 2.48
N MET A 68 3.15 9.33 2.28
CA MET A 68 3.87 8.31 3.05
C MET A 68 5.19 7.93 2.41
N PHE A 69 5.24 7.91 1.08
CA PHE A 69 6.44 7.61 0.31
C PHE A 69 6.48 8.36 -1.02
N SER A 70 7.66 8.46 -1.63
CA SER A 70 7.85 9.04 -2.96
C SER A 70 8.03 7.92 -3.98
N LYS A 71 7.10 7.83 -4.94
CA LYS A 71 7.19 6.88 -6.06
C LYS A 71 8.17 7.35 -7.14
N GLU A 72 8.55 8.63 -7.11
CA GLU A 72 9.44 9.27 -8.07
C GLU A 72 10.92 8.90 -7.85
N SER A 73 11.26 8.26 -6.73
CA SER A 73 12.61 7.76 -6.48
C SER A 73 12.93 6.57 -7.38
N GLU A 74 14.04 6.65 -8.11
CA GLU A 74 14.59 5.56 -8.94
C GLU A 74 14.95 4.30 -8.14
N LEU A 75 15.02 4.41 -6.81
CA LEU A 75 15.25 3.29 -5.90
C LEU A 75 13.95 2.61 -5.48
N HIS A 76 12.82 3.30 -5.55
CA HIS A 76 11.52 2.79 -5.09
C HIS A 76 11.00 1.69 -6.01
N ARG A 77 10.58 0.57 -5.43
CA ARG A 77 10.14 -0.61 -6.21
C ARG A 77 8.73 -1.04 -5.90
N GLY A 78 8.24 -0.71 -4.72
CA GLY A 78 6.85 -0.90 -4.38
C GLY A 78 6.62 -0.64 -2.91
N ALA A 79 5.35 -0.53 -2.55
CA ALA A 79 4.94 -0.42 -1.17
C ALA A 79 3.70 -1.28 -0.94
N LYS A 80 3.55 -1.81 0.26
CA LYS A 80 2.31 -2.45 0.71
C LYS A 80 1.87 -1.88 2.05
N LEU A 81 0.57 -1.68 2.17
CA LEU A 81 -0.08 -1.38 3.42
C LEU A 81 -0.57 -2.68 4.05
N ILE A 82 -0.38 -2.84 5.36
CA ILE A 82 -0.87 -3.97 6.13
C ILE A 82 -1.66 -3.45 7.32
N HIS A 83 -2.88 -3.94 7.49
CA HIS A 83 -3.69 -3.67 8.68
C HIS A 83 -3.24 -4.54 9.85
N MET A 84 -3.08 -3.93 11.02
CA MET A 84 -2.59 -4.56 12.25
C MET A 84 -3.68 -4.67 13.33
N GLY A 85 -4.93 -4.29 13.02
CA GLY A 85 -6.00 -4.12 14.01
C GLY A 85 -5.94 -2.78 14.75
N ASP A 86 -7.01 -2.42 15.45
CA ASP A 86 -7.15 -1.19 16.26
C ASP A 86 -6.76 0.11 15.51
N SER A 87 -7.17 0.28 14.26
CA SER A 87 -6.75 1.40 13.40
C SER A 87 -5.24 1.55 13.21
N LYS A 88 -4.45 0.51 13.50
CA LYS A 88 -3.00 0.49 13.29
C LYS A 88 -2.68 -0.16 11.96
N PHE A 89 -1.70 0.41 11.28
CA PHE A 89 -1.24 -0.04 9.98
C PHE A 89 0.29 -0.03 9.94
N CYS A 90 0.85 -0.92 9.14
CA CYS A 90 2.26 -0.90 8.76
C CYS A 90 2.37 -0.66 7.27
N LEU A 91 3.12 0.36 6.88
CA LEU A 91 3.57 0.54 5.51
C LEU A 91 4.93 -0.13 5.37
N VAL A 92 5.04 -1.03 4.39
CA VAL A 92 6.29 -1.68 4.01
C VAL A 92 6.69 -1.18 2.64
N GLU A 93 7.72 -0.35 2.58
CA GLU A 93 8.32 0.15 1.34
C GLU A 93 9.52 -0.73 0.96
N SER A 94 9.64 -1.06 -0.32
CA SER A 94 10.76 -1.81 -0.89
C SER A 94 11.60 -0.89 -1.77
N LEU A 95 12.87 -0.77 -1.43
CA LEU A 95 13.84 0.07 -2.11
C LEU A 95 15.03 -0.77 -2.58
N PHE A 96 15.73 -0.28 -3.61
CA PHE A 96 17.11 -0.68 -3.84
C PHE A 96 18.05 0.01 -2.86
N HIS A 97 19.09 -0.70 -2.42
CA HIS A 97 20.16 -0.10 -1.63
C HIS A 97 20.96 0.90 -2.49
N GLU A 98 21.26 2.08 -1.95
CA GLU A 98 21.98 3.16 -2.66
C GLU A 98 23.36 2.69 -3.15
N ASP A 99 24.11 2.03 -2.28
CA ASP A 99 25.45 1.48 -2.57
C ASP A 99 25.45 0.07 -3.19
N ASP A 100 24.33 -0.40 -3.77
CA ASP A 100 24.39 -1.64 -4.54
C ASP A 100 25.38 -1.42 -5.70
N PRO A 101 26.51 -2.16 -5.80
CA PRO A 101 27.56 -1.90 -6.80
C PRO A 101 27.08 -2.02 -8.26
N THR A 102 25.91 -2.62 -8.46
CA THR A 102 25.21 -2.73 -9.75
C THR A 102 24.36 -1.49 -10.07
N SER A 103 24.33 -0.49 -9.19
CA SER A 103 23.60 0.77 -9.39
C SER A 103 24.26 1.73 -10.36
N LYS A 104 25.57 1.54 -10.63
CA LYS A 104 26.40 2.44 -11.44
C LYS A 104 26.84 1.86 -12.80
N ILE A 105 26.42 0.65 -13.15
CA ILE A 105 26.85 -0.02 -14.38
C ILE A 105 25.69 -0.02 -15.37
N GLU A 106 25.88 0.65 -16.50
CA GLU A 106 24.98 0.63 -17.65
C GLU A 106 24.63 -0.81 -18.03
N LEU A 107 23.37 -1.03 -18.45
CA LEU A 107 22.82 -2.34 -18.83
C LEU A 107 23.76 -3.08 -19.79
N CYS A 108 24.61 -3.95 -19.25
CA CYS A 108 25.21 -5.04 -19.98
C CYS A 108 24.41 -6.31 -19.69
N ASP A 109 24.14 -7.13 -20.69
CA ASP A 109 23.40 -8.41 -20.55
C ASP A 109 24.04 -9.39 -19.55
N HIS A 110 25.24 -9.09 -19.05
CA HIS A 110 26.03 -9.92 -18.11
C HIS A 110 26.23 -9.26 -16.74
N CYS A 111 25.54 -8.15 -16.47
CA CYS A 111 25.66 -7.40 -15.23
C CYS A 111 24.70 -8.02 -14.18
N PRO A 112 25.16 -8.36 -12.95
CA PRO A 112 24.26 -8.91 -11.95
C PRO A 112 23.16 -7.88 -11.65
N ALA A 113 21.89 -8.31 -11.63
CA ALA A 113 20.78 -7.43 -11.27
C ALA A 113 21.00 -6.88 -9.86
N ARG A 114 20.56 -5.64 -9.57
CA ARG A 114 20.56 -5.08 -8.20
C ARG A 114 20.00 -6.09 -7.20
N ARG A 115 20.87 -6.60 -6.32
CA ARG A 115 20.58 -7.71 -5.39
C ARG A 115 20.30 -7.21 -3.98
N CYS A 116 20.76 -6.02 -3.61
CA CYS A 116 20.57 -5.45 -2.28
C CYS A 116 19.23 -4.71 -2.20
N ARG A 117 18.36 -5.21 -1.33
CA ARG A 117 17.05 -4.63 -1.02
C ARG A 117 17.06 -4.02 0.36
N VAL A 118 16.35 -2.91 0.49
CA VAL A 118 16.07 -2.26 1.77
C VAL A 118 14.55 -2.23 1.95
N LEU A 119 14.06 -2.73 3.07
CA LEU A 119 12.68 -2.60 3.49
C LEU A 119 12.58 -1.52 4.54
N HIS A 120 11.80 -0.47 4.28
CA HIS A 120 11.39 0.49 5.29
C HIS A 120 10.00 0.14 5.78
N MET A 121 9.88 -0.10 7.08
CA MET A 121 8.63 -0.43 7.74
C MET A 121 8.25 0.74 8.64
N THR A 122 7.10 1.36 8.39
CA THR A 122 6.58 2.45 9.22
C THR A 122 5.23 2.04 9.78
N THR A 123 5.13 1.91 11.10
CA THR A 123 3.87 1.62 11.80
C THR A 123 3.23 2.90 12.31
N PHE A 124 1.92 3.03 12.10
CA PHE A 124 1.17 4.23 12.46
C PHE A 124 -0.31 3.92 12.71
N GLY A 125 -0.96 4.78 13.50
CA GLY A 125 -2.41 4.79 13.65
C GLY A 125 -3.09 5.74 12.67
N LEU A 126 -4.33 5.45 12.29
CA LEU A 126 -5.19 6.32 11.49
C LEU A 126 -6.42 6.78 12.27
N LYS A 127 -6.95 7.97 11.95
CA LYS A 127 -8.27 8.44 12.37
C LYS A 127 -8.81 9.47 11.38
N TYR A 128 -10.11 9.73 11.45
CA TYR A 128 -10.66 10.96 10.90
C TYR A 128 -10.46 12.13 11.86
N ASN A 129 -10.00 13.27 11.35
CA ASN A 129 -9.96 14.50 12.12
C ASN A 129 -11.34 15.18 12.16
N LYS A 130 -11.46 16.33 12.84
CA LYS A 130 -12.72 17.06 12.98
C LYS A 130 -13.32 17.53 11.64
N ALA A 131 -12.50 17.68 10.60
CA ALA A 131 -12.94 18.02 9.25
C ALA A 131 -13.32 16.78 8.42
N GLY A 132 -13.23 15.58 9.00
CA GLY A 132 -13.54 14.32 8.34
C GLY A 132 -12.43 13.81 7.42
N ASN A 133 -11.23 14.40 7.46
CA ASN A 133 -10.09 13.98 6.63
C ASN A 133 -9.31 12.84 7.30
N LEU A 134 -8.86 11.88 6.49
CA LEU A 134 -8.03 10.77 6.97
C LEU A 134 -6.64 11.28 7.35
N GLN A 135 -6.24 11.05 8.61
CA GLN A 135 -5.00 11.58 9.17
C GLN A 135 -4.29 10.54 10.04
N ILE A 136 -2.96 10.62 10.04
CA ILE A 136 -2.10 9.82 10.91
C ILE A 136 -2.10 10.40 12.33
N THR A 137 -2.21 9.53 13.34
CA THR A 137 -2.41 9.93 14.73
C THR A 137 -1.17 9.81 15.58
N LEU A 138 -0.37 8.77 15.35
CA LEU A 138 0.89 8.51 16.02
C LEU A 138 1.72 7.58 15.13
N ARG A 139 2.95 7.97 14.77
CA ARG A 139 3.95 7.04 14.21
C ARG A 139 4.57 6.30 15.39
N GLN A 140 4.33 4.99 15.46
CA GLN A 140 4.65 4.18 16.64
C GLN A 140 6.03 3.53 16.54
N ALA A 141 6.43 3.13 15.32
CA ALA A 141 7.71 2.48 15.11
C ALA A 141 8.18 2.67 13.67
N GLN A 142 9.50 2.77 13.51
CA GLN A 142 10.16 2.65 12.22
C GLN A 142 11.23 1.57 12.32
N ALA A 143 11.29 0.72 11.32
CA ALA A 143 12.31 -0.31 11.20
C ALA A 143 12.84 -0.35 9.77
N CYS A 144 14.13 -0.66 9.65
CA CYS A 144 14.80 -0.82 8.37
C CYS A 144 15.48 -2.19 8.36
N MET A 145 15.26 -2.95 7.29
CA MET A 145 15.89 -4.25 7.10
C MET A 145 16.56 -4.30 5.74
N MET A 146 17.81 -4.73 5.73
CA MET A 146 18.55 -4.97 4.49
C MET A 146 18.67 -6.46 4.24
N PHE A 147 18.46 -6.87 3.00
CA PHE A 147 18.67 -8.25 2.60
C PHE A 147 19.22 -8.34 1.18
N LYS A 148 19.95 -9.42 0.91
CA LYS A 148 20.44 -9.74 -0.43
C LYS A 148 19.53 -10.79 -1.05
N ARG A 149 19.06 -10.55 -2.28
CA ARG A 149 18.27 -11.53 -3.02
C ARG A 149 19.12 -12.79 -3.29
N PRO A 150 18.64 -14.00 -2.95
CA PRO A 150 19.43 -15.23 -3.11
C PRO A 150 19.69 -15.67 -4.56
N HIS A 151 18.77 -15.38 -5.50
CA HIS A 151 18.81 -15.91 -6.87
C HIS A 151 18.37 -14.89 -7.94
N ASP A 152 18.90 -15.05 -9.16
CA ASP A 152 18.62 -14.24 -10.35
C ASP A 152 17.36 -14.73 -11.10
N PHE A 153 16.31 -15.14 -10.39
CA PHE A 153 15.09 -15.57 -11.06
C PHE A 153 14.41 -14.43 -11.82
N THR A 154 13.99 -14.79 -13.03
CA THR A 154 13.20 -14.01 -13.98
C THR A 154 11.89 -13.57 -13.35
N GLU A 155 11.57 -12.30 -13.58
CA GLU A 155 10.52 -11.50 -12.93
C GLU A 155 10.84 -11.03 -11.49
N PRO A 156 11.30 -9.78 -11.33
CA PRO A 156 11.30 -9.17 -10.01
C PRO A 156 9.84 -9.03 -9.57
N SER A 157 9.41 -9.76 -8.54
CA SER A 157 8.27 -9.27 -7.76
C SER A 157 8.71 -7.92 -7.17
N LEU A 158 8.30 -6.84 -7.81
CA LEU A 158 8.70 -5.47 -7.47
C LEU A 158 8.10 -5.05 -6.12
N GLU A 159 6.97 -5.66 -5.76
CA GLU A 159 6.23 -5.35 -4.55
C GLU A 159 6.53 -6.34 -3.42
N PRO A 160 6.73 -5.86 -2.18
CA PRO A 160 6.90 -6.74 -1.03
C PRO A 160 5.59 -7.48 -0.76
N LEU A 161 5.65 -8.80 -0.51
CA LEU A 161 4.54 -9.52 0.12
C LEU A 161 4.73 -9.44 1.63
N ALA A 162 3.74 -8.92 2.34
CA ALA A 162 3.75 -8.85 3.79
C ALA A 162 2.39 -9.33 4.33
N PHE A 163 2.42 -10.00 5.47
CA PHE A 163 1.27 -10.49 6.22
C PHE A 163 1.70 -10.66 7.69
N TRP A 164 0.74 -10.64 8.61
CA TRP A 164 0.98 -10.96 10.02
C TRP A 164 0.64 -12.43 10.27
N ILE A 165 1.39 -13.08 11.17
CA ILE A 165 1.15 -14.45 11.67
C ILE A 165 0.60 -14.36 13.08
#